data_AF-A0A382WU28-F1
#
_entry.id   AF-A0A382WU28-F1
#
_cell.length_a   1.000
_cell.length_b   1.000
_cell.length_c   1.000
_cell.angle_alpha   90.00
_cell.angle_beta   90.00
_cell.angle_gamma   90.00
#
_symmetry.space_group_name_H-M   'P 1'
#
loop_
_entity.id
_entity.type
_entity.pdbx_description
1 polymer ?
#
loop_
_entity_poly.entity_id
_entity_poly.type
_entity_poly.pdbx_seq_one_letter_code
_entity_poly.pdbx_strand_id
1 'polypeptide(L)'
;KRHPFPVHPDRQGDERDFKRMGFAKHLPDLARAENNGLGDSFGQFGFNDFFGSGSQWTRRAVLTTEGYLIVTDEYKGGESLGTDYLAGPIWHLAKVEGKATGSQEKNWFAAPAIDRAWWQKKEVGVTVCIHDDGNLKFGSVQQSKSQDVDPNTTVFAYRPITAGKTALFLSILVPYCLAKCPEGVVDGIKSVIKQSNTFIVFVNGVRVVIESDGSWSVNR
;
A
#
# COMPACT_ATOMS: atom_id res chain seq x y z
N LYS A 1 15.19 -17.53 -9.86
CA LYS A 1 16.01 -16.38 -9.38
C LYS A 1 15.24 -15.70 -8.25
N ARG A 2 15.86 -15.47 -7.10
CA ARG A 2 15.24 -14.76 -5.96
C ARG A 2 14.91 -13.32 -6.38
N HIS A 3 13.72 -12.82 -6.04
CA HIS A 3 13.35 -11.46 -6.38
C HIS A 3 14.15 -10.47 -5.50
N PRO A 4 14.68 -9.36 -6.07
CA PRO A 4 15.51 -8.39 -5.33
C PRO A 4 14.69 -7.46 -4.42
N PHE A 5 13.41 -7.75 -4.19
CA PHE A 5 12.50 -7.01 -3.31
C PHE A 5 11.30 -7.91 -2.95
N PRO A 6 10.67 -7.78 -1.78
CA PRO A 6 11.15 -7.00 -0.63
C PRO A 6 12.44 -7.62 -0.07
N VAL A 7 13.46 -6.78 0.11
CA VAL A 7 14.67 -7.14 0.87
C VAL A 7 14.46 -6.60 2.26
N HIS A 8 14.30 -7.50 3.21
CA HIS A 8 14.36 -7.14 4.61
C HIS A 8 15.62 -7.81 5.18
N PRO A 9 16.40 -7.11 6.03
CA PRO A 9 17.58 -7.71 6.66
C PRO A 9 17.26 -9.02 7.38
N ASP A 10 16.02 -9.16 7.88
CA ASP A 10 15.54 -10.39 8.54
C ASP A 10 14.71 -11.35 7.67
N ARG A 11 14.59 -11.13 6.36
CA ARG A 11 13.92 -12.09 5.46
C ARG A 11 14.84 -13.30 5.24
N GLN A 12 14.64 -14.35 6.03
CA GLN A 12 15.34 -15.64 5.91
C GLN A 12 14.85 -16.46 4.70
N GLY A 13 15.23 -16.04 3.49
CA GLY A 13 14.88 -16.75 2.25
C GLY A 13 13.52 -16.36 1.67
N ASP A 14 12.88 -17.29 0.97
CA ASP A 14 11.53 -17.14 0.40
C ASP A 14 10.47 -17.94 1.19
N GLU A 15 10.87 -18.53 2.32
CA GLU A 15 10.02 -19.44 3.12
C GLU A 15 9.32 -18.78 4.31
N ARG A 16 9.64 -17.52 4.65
CA ARG A 16 9.08 -16.80 5.80
C ARG A 16 9.02 -15.29 5.58
N ASP A 17 8.05 -14.67 6.25
CA ASP A 17 7.81 -13.22 6.30
C ASP A 17 8.77 -12.48 7.27
N PHE A 18 8.70 -11.13 7.26
CA PHE A 18 9.59 -10.22 8.00
C PHE A 18 9.65 -10.49 9.51
N LYS A 19 10.86 -10.45 10.12
CA LYS A 19 11.01 -10.43 11.59
C LYS A 19 10.93 -8.97 12.06
N ARG A 20 10.06 -8.69 13.04
CA ARG A 20 9.99 -7.37 13.67
C ARG A 20 11.19 -7.20 14.62
N MET A 21 12.09 -6.26 14.32
CA MET A 21 13.10 -5.82 15.28
C MET A 21 12.64 -4.49 15.89
N GLY A 22 12.67 -4.39 17.23
CA GLY A 22 11.98 -3.38 18.04
C GLY A 22 12.58 -1.97 18.01
N PHE A 23 12.66 -1.34 16.83
CA PHE A 23 13.26 -0.01 16.68
C PHE A 23 12.30 1.08 16.20
N ALA A 24 11.09 0.74 15.75
CA ALA A 24 10.10 1.74 15.35
C ALA A 24 9.59 2.54 16.56
N LYS A 25 9.72 3.87 16.51
CA LYS A 25 9.27 4.79 17.55
C LYS A 25 8.04 5.53 17.06
N HIS A 26 6.90 5.25 17.67
CA HIS A 26 5.64 5.91 17.30
C HIS A 26 5.72 7.42 17.50
N LEU A 27 5.14 8.18 16.57
CA LEU A 27 5.00 9.63 16.62
C LEU A 27 3.56 9.99 17.03
N PRO A 28 3.26 10.10 18.34
CA PRO A 28 1.88 10.29 18.81
C PRO A 28 1.25 11.58 18.31
N ASP A 29 2.04 12.65 18.10
CA ASP A 29 1.55 13.93 17.59
C ASP A 29 1.04 13.86 16.14
N LEU A 30 1.40 12.81 15.40
CA LEU A 30 0.88 12.56 14.06
C LEU A 30 -0.38 11.70 14.06
N ALA A 31 -0.76 11.10 15.18
CA ALA A 31 -1.91 10.21 15.27
C ALA A 31 -3.21 11.02 15.14
N ARG A 32 -4.00 10.72 14.11
CA ARG A 32 -5.26 11.41 13.84
C ARG A 32 -6.29 10.43 13.29
N ALA A 33 -7.54 10.58 13.71
CA ALA A 33 -8.67 9.81 13.18
C ALA A 33 -9.90 10.71 13.14
N GLU A 34 -10.56 10.77 11.99
CA GLU A 34 -11.67 11.68 11.72
C GLU A 34 -12.71 10.99 10.84
N ASN A 35 -13.96 11.43 10.96
CA ASN A 35 -15.02 11.09 10.01
C ASN A 35 -15.66 12.38 9.50
N ASN A 36 -16.12 12.40 8.25
CA ASN A 36 -16.96 13.48 7.75
C ASN A 36 -18.45 13.15 7.93
N GLY A 37 -19.33 14.12 7.66
CA GLY A 37 -20.78 13.94 7.75
C GLY A 37 -21.39 13.02 6.68
N LEU A 38 -20.58 12.53 5.73
CA LEU A 38 -21.02 11.66 4.62
C LEU A 38 -20.61 10.18 4.83
N GLY A 39 -20.00 9.86 5.98
CA GLY A 39 -19.59 8.50 6.32
C GLY A 39 -18.25 8.08 5.74
N ASP A 40 -17.44 9.03 5.25
CA ASP A 40 -16.03 8.78 4.92
C ASP A 40 -15.17 8.93 6.18
N SER A 41 -14.11 8.14 6.26
CA SER A 41 -13.17 8.10 7.40
C SER A 41 -11.76 8.43 6.96
N PHE A 42 -11.01 9.10 7.83
CA PHE A 42 -9.59 9.40 7.67
C PHE A 42 -8.81 8.88 8.87
N GLY A 43 -7.60 8.39 8.61
CA GLY A 43 -6.62 8.03 9.63
C GLY A 43 -5.21 8.46 9.24
N GLN A 44 -4.42 8.88 10.22
CA GLN A 44 -3.01 9.20 10.07
C GLN A 44 -2.21 8.66 11.25
N PHE A 45 -1.00 8.18 10.98
CA PHE A 45 -0.02 7.84 12.00
C PHE A 45 1.39 7.90 11.42
N GLY A 46 2.40 7.91 12.29
CA GLY A 46 3.79 7.87 11.84
C GLY A 46 4.74 7.24 12.84
N PHE A 47 5.93 6.91 12.35
CA PHE A 47 7.01 6.31 13.10
C PHE A 47 8.36 6.92 12.71
N ASN A 48 9.22 7.13 13.70
CA ASN A 48 10.65 7.28 13.50
C ASN A 48 11.34 5.91 13.54
N ASP A 49 12.53 5.84 12.95
CA ASP A 49 13.40 4.68 12.96
C ASP A 49 12.74 3.41 12.36
N PHE A 50 11.73 3.61 11.50
CA PHE A 50 11.03 2.54 10.81
C PHE A 50 11.87 2.05 9.62
N PHE A 51 12.37 0.81 9.69
CA PHE A 51 13.29 0.21 8.71
C PHE A 51 14.67 0.90 8.56
N GLY A 52 15.11 1.65 9.56
CA GLY A 52 16.48 2.17 9.63
C GLY A 52 16.61 3.34 10.60
N SER A 53 17.75 3.46 11.28
CA SER A 53 18.00 4.60 12.18
C SER A 53 17.92 5.93 11.43
N GLY A 54 17.24 6.92 12.01
CA GLY A 54 17.05 8.24 11.44
C GLY A 54 16.02 8.32 10.30
N SER A 55 15.32 7.22 10.00
CA SER A 55 14.21 7.25 9.05
C SER A 55 12.94 7.81 9.67
N GLN A 56 12.02 8.28 8.82
CA GLN A 56 10.68 8.67 9.22
C GLN A 56 9.67 8.14 8.21
N TRP A 57 8.58 7.56 8.70
CA TRP A 57 7.46 7.09 7.90
C TRP A 57 6.16 7.70 8.41
N THR A 58 5.37 8.29 7.53
CA THR A 58 4.00 8.74 7.81
C THR A 58 3.06 8.07 6.84
N ARG A 59 1.97 7.49 7.36
CA ARG A 59 0.87 6.93 6.57
C ARG A 59 -0.40 7.73 6.81
N ARG A 60 -1.12 8.02 5.73
CA ARG A 60 -2.49 8.53 5.77
C ARG A 60 -3.39 7.60 4.98
N ALA A 61 -4.62 7.46 5.43
CA ALA A 61 -5.62 6.63 4.77
C ALA A 61 -6.99 7.33 4.77
N VAL A 62 -7.68 7.27 3.64
CA VAL A 62 -9.10 7.62 3.52
C VAL A 62 -9.88 6.37 3.14
N LEU A 63 -10.89 6.01 3.92
CA LEU A 63 -11.90 5.01 3.58
C LEU A 63 -13.18 5.75 3.21
N THR A 64 -13.58 5.63 1.95
CA THR A 64 -14.82 6.25 1.44
C THR A 64 -16.05 5.41 1.78
N THR A 65 -17.24 6.02 1.79
CA THR A 65 -18.52 5.29 1.99
C THR A 65 -18.76 4.22 0.91
N GLU A 66 -18.19 4.39 -0.28
CA GLU A 66 -18.19 3.41 -1.37
C GLU A 66 -17.29 2.20 -1.10
N GLY A 67 -16.47 2.24 -0.04
CA GLY A 67 -15.54 1.19 0.34
C GLY A 67 -14.16 1.30 -0.31
N TYR A 68 -13.85 2.41 -1.00
CA TYR A 68 -12.52 2.64 -1.56
C TYR A 68 -11.57 3.07 -0.44
N LEU A 69 -10.44 2.36 -0.31
CA LEU A 69 -9.40 2.67 0.64
C LEU A 69 -8.19 3.27 -0.10
N ILE A 70 -7.93 4.55 0.15
CA ILE A 70 -6.82 5.31 -0.44
C ILE A 70 -5.74 5.44 0.61
N VAL A 71 -4.53 4.95 0.35
CA VAL A 71 -3.42 4.93 1.31
C VAL A 71 -2.21 5.65 0.71
N THR A 72 -1.74 6.66 1.42
CA THR A 72 -0.56 7.46 1.03
C THR A 72 0.54 7.25 2.05
N ASP A 73 1.76 7.04 1.58
CA ASP A 73 2.95 6.90 2.42
C ASP A 73 3.97 7.97 2.06
N GLU A 74 4.48 8.66 3.08
CA GLU A 74 5.67 9.50 3.02
C GLU A 74 6.79 8.78 3.77
N TYR A 75 7.88 8.46 3.08
CA TYR A 75 9.02 7.78 3.68
C TYR A 75 10.30 8.57 3.43
N LYS A 76 10.95 9.00 4.51
CA LYS A 76 12.27 9.62 4.48
C LYS A 76 13.29 8.62 5.02
N GLY A 77 14.19 8.16 4.17
CA GLY A 77 15.29 7.29 4.59
C GLY A 77 16.30 8.06 5.46
N GLY A 78 16.82 7.41 6.52
CA GLY A 78 17.92 7.97 7.32
C GLY A 78 19.21 8.09 6.50
N GLU A 79 20.08 9.01 6.88
CA GLU A 79 21.34 9.32 6.18
C GLU A 79 22.23 8.09 5.96
N SER A 80 22.18 7.11 6.87
CA SER A 80 22.97 5.87 6.80
C SER A 80 22.53 4.89 5.71
N LEU A 81 21.36 5.09 5.06
CA LEU A 81 20.82 4.16 4.06
C LEU A 81 21.45 4.33 2.66
N GLY A 82 22.18 5.41 2.41
CA GLY A 82 22.79 5.69 1.10
C GLY A 82 21.77 6.02 0.00
N THR A 83 22.13 5.80 -1.27
CA THR A 83 21.31 6.20 -2.45
C THR A 83 20.57 5.05 -3.13
N ASP A 84 20.87 3.80 -2.76
CA ASP A 84 20.43 2.62 -3.50
C ASP A 84 19.45 1.76 -2.69
N TYR A 85 18.98 2.27 -1.55
CA TYR A 85 18.00 1.58 -0.71
C TYR A 85 16.67 1.47 -1.46
N LEU A 86 16.16 0.25 -1.56
CA LEU A 86 14.89 -0.02 -2.22
C LEU A 86 13.74 0.10 -1.22
N ALA A 87 12.77 0.96 -1.52
CA ALA A 87 11.58 1.14 -0.70
C ALA A 87 10.31 1.18 -1.58
N GLY A 88 9.19 0.85 -0.96
CA GLY A 88 7.87 0.98 -1.56
C GLY A 88 6.81 0.18 -0.81
N PRO A 89 5.54 0.29 -1.26
CA PRO A 89 4.41 -0.33 -0.58
C PRO A 89 4.41 -1.85 -0.75
N ILE A 90 3.98 -2.53 0.31
CA ILE A 90 3.80 -3.98 0.37
C ILE A 90 2.38 -4.25 0.87
N TRP A 91 1.70 -5.19 0.22
CA TRP A 91 0.37 -5.64 0.61
C TRP A 91 0.32 -7.18 0.63
N HIS A 92 -0.42 -7.73 1.58
CA HIS A 92 -0.68 -9.17 1.66
C HIS A 92 -2.10 -9.44 1.18
N LEU A 93 -2.22 -10.21 0.10
CA LEU A 93 -3.48 -10.60 -0.52
C LEU A 93 -3.76 -12.08 -0.32
N ALA A 94 -5.02 -12.49 -0.47
CA ALA A 94 -5.38 -13.90 -0.46
C ALA A 94 -4.54 -14.68 -1.48
N LYS A 95 -4.07 -15.85 -1.06
CA LYS A 95 -3.28 -16.72 -1.93
C LYS A 95 -4.15 -17.26 -3.06
N VAL A 96 -3.68 -17.13 -4.30
CA VAL A 96 -4.32 -17.71 -5.49
C VAL A 96 -3.38 -18.74 -6.08
N GLU A 97 -3.77 -20.00 -6.03
CA GLU A 97 -2.97 -21.10 -6.60
C GLU A 97 -2.71 -20.88 -8.09
N GLY A 98 -1.51 -21.23 -8.53
CA GLY A 98 -1.08 -21.06 -9.93
C GLY A 98 -0.64 -19.64 -10.32
N LYS A 99 -0.73 -18.63 -9.43
CA LYS A 99 -0.11 -17.31 -9.71
C LYS A 99 1.41 -17.38 -9.64
N ALA A 100 2.06 -16.89 -10.70
CA ALA A 100 3.52 -16.82 -10.78
C ALA A 100 4.09 -15.83 -9.75
N THR A 101 5.22 -16.20 -9.14
CA THR A 101 6.07 -15.29 -8.37
C THR A 101 7.03 -14.57 -9.32
N GLY A 102 7.26 -13.29 -9.10
CA GLY A 102 8.22 -12.50 -9.88
C GLY A 102 7.74 -11.10 -10.19
N SER A 103 8.48 -10.44 -11.07
CA SER A 103 8.16 -9.10 -11.55
C SER A 103 6.98 -9.14 -12.52
N GLN A 104 6.23 -8.04 -12.60
CA GLN A 104 5.18 -7.83 -13.58
C GLN A 104 5.19 -6.39 -14.09
N GLU A 105 4.57 -6.16 -15.25
CA GLU A 105 4.43 -4.83 -15.85
C GLU A 105 3.25 -4.05 -15.28
N LYS A 106 2.15 -4.75 -14.93
CA LYS A 106 0.96 -4.10 -14.39
C LYS A 106 1.26 -3.48 -13.02
N ASN A 107 0.82 -2.26 -12.79
CA ASN A 107 0.91 -1.57 -11.50
C ASN A 107 -0.20 -1.96 -10.51
N TRP A 108 -0.97 -3.01 -10.81
CA TRP A 108 -2.10 -3.44 -10.02
C TRP A 108 -2.16 -4.95 -9.84
N PHE A 109 -2.86 -5.35 -8.77
CA PHE A 109 -3.07 -6.73 -8.37
C PHE A 109 -4.52 -6.95 -8.00
N ALA A 110 -5.03 -8.16 -8.20
CA ALA A 110 -6.36 -8.56 -7.76
C ALA A 110 -6.32 -9.91 -7.06
N ALA A 111 -7.12 -10.03 -6.01
CA ALA A 111 -7.30 -11.26 -5.25
C ALA A 111 -8.72 -11.34 -4.68
N PRO A 112 -9.24 -12.54 -4.41
CA PRO A 112 -10.43 -12.69 -3.58
C PRO A 112 -10.18 -12.12 -2.17
N ALA A 113 -11.26 -11.82 -1.45
CA ALA A 113 -11.15 -11.53 -0.03
C ALA A 113 -10.58 -12.76 0.70
N ILE A 114 -9.73 -12.52 1.71
CA ILE A 114 -9.17 -13.60 2.56
C ILE A 114 -10.30 -14.30 3.32
N ASP A 115 -11.26 -13.52 3.79
CA ASP A 115 -12.45 -13.99 4.47
C ASP A 115 -13.63 -13.04 4.16
N ARG A 116 -14.84 -13.40 4.57
CA ARG A 116 -16.06 -12.62 4.39
C ARG A 116 -16.90 -12.60 5.65
N ALA A 117 -17.62 -11.49 5.85
CA ALA A 117 -18.61 -11.43 6.91
C ALA A 117 -19.74 -12.46 6.67
N TRP A 118 -20.30 -13.03 7.73
CA TRP A 118 -21.33 -14.08 7.64
C TRP A 118 -22.58 -13.68 6.84
N TRP A 119 -22.89 -12.38 6.80
CA TRP A 119 -24.03 -11.83 6.05
C TRP A 119 -23.70 -11.53 4.58
N GLN A 120 -22.43 -11.61 4.18
CA GLN A 120 -21.99 -11.27 2.83
C GLN A 120 -22.14 -12.47 1.88
N LYS A 121 -23.25 -12.48 1.16
CA LYS A 121 -23.60 -13.57 0.22
C LYS A 121 -22.80 -13.53 -1.09
N LYS A 122 -22.44 -12.33 -1.56
CA LYS A 122 -21.69 -12.14 -2.81
C LYS A 122 -20.22 -12.37 -2.57
N GLU A 123 -19.58 -13.09 -3.49
CA GLU A 123 -18.13 -13.20 -3.50
C GLU A 123 -17.52 -11.87 -3.91
N VAL A 124 -16.62 -11.38 -3.07
CA VAL A 124 -15.91 -10.12 -3.25
C VAL A 124 -14.42 -10.36 -3.32
N GLY A 125 -13.76 -9.52 -4.09
CA GLY A 125 -12.32 -9.40 -4.11
C GLY A 125 -11.91 -7.96 -3.87
N VAL A 126 -10.61 -7.74 -3.86
CA VAL A 126 -10.00 -6.42 -3.79
C VAL A 126 -8.99 -6.28 -4.92
N THR A 127 -9.03 -5.13 -5.59
CA THR A 127 -7.93 -4.69 -6.44
C THR A 127 -7.03 -3.78 -5.62
N VAL A 128 -5.72 -3.93 -5.76
CA VAL A 128 -4.72 -3.01 -5.22
C VAL A 128 -4.02 -2.38 -6.43
N CYS A 129 -4.31 -1.12 -6.70
CA CYS A 129 -3.64 -0.32 -7.72
C CYS A 129 -2.61 0.58 -7.05
N ILE A 130 -1.37 0.55 -7.52
CA ILE A 130 -0.28 1.37 -7.00
C ILE A 130 0.00 2.48 -8.02
N HIS A 131 0.06 3.73 -7.57
CA HIS A 131 0.38 4.85 -8.45
C HIS A 131 1.75 4.64 -9.09
N ASP A 132 1.80 4.57 -10.41
CA ASP A 132 3.03 4.42 -11.17
C ASP A 132 3.65 5.79 -11.44
N ASP A 133 4.87 5.99 -10.94
CA ASP A 133 5.65 7.21 -11.14
C ASP A 133 6.68 7.08 -12.29
N GLY A 134 6.57 6.01 -13.08
CA GLY A 134 7.45 5.67 -14.20
C GLY A 134 8.76 4.98 -13.79
N ASN A 135 9.06 4.88 -12.48
CA ASN A 135 10.29 4.29 -11.96
C ASN A 135 10.05 3.07 -11.06
N LEU A 136 8.82 2.89 -10.58
CA LEU A 136 8.44 1.75 -9.77
C LEU A 136 8.53 0.44 -10.55
N LYS A 137 8.99 -0.59 -9.87
CA LYS A 137 8.96 -1.98 -10.32
C LYS A 137 7.93 -2.73 -9.50
N PHE A 138 7.11 -3.54 -10.17
CA PHE A 138 6.01 -4.26 -9.55
C PHE A 138 6.28 -5.76 -9.53
N GLY A 139 5.73 -6.46 -8.55
CA GLY A 139 5.82 -7.91 -8.52
C GLY A 139 5.04 -8.53 -7.37
N SER A 140 5.08 -9.86 -7.34
CA SER A 140 4.46 -10.63 -6.27
C SER A 140 5.30 -11.85 -5.89
N VAL A 141 5.13 -12.31 -4.66
CA VAL A 141 5.72 -13.54 -4.12
C VAL A 141 4.63 -14.33 -3.42
N GLN A 142 4.52 -15.61 -3.76
CA GLN A 142 3.68 -16.56 -3.05
C GLN A 142 4.36 -16.96 -1.73
N GLN A 143 3.75 -16.58 -0.60
CA GLN A 143 4.24 -16.93 0.73
C GLN A 143 3.54 -18.22 1.19
N SER A 144 4.32 -19.26 1.44
CA SER A 144 3.82 -20.51 2.01
C SER A 144 3.70 -20.46 3.53
N LYS A 145 4.38 -19.50 4.18
CA LYS A 145 4.33 -19.26 5.62
C LYS A 145 4.48 -17.77 5.90
N SER A 146 3.67 -17.22 6.80
CA SER A 146 3.90 -15.89 7.40
C SER A 146 3.84 -16.00 8.92
N GLN A 147 4.47 -15.05 9.60
CA GLN A 147 4.46 -14.96 11.06
C GLN A 147 3.14 -14.36 11.58
N ASP A 148 2.50 -13.51 10.77
CA ASP A 148 1.35 -12.69 11.19
C ASP A 148 0.04 -13.14 10.53
N VAL A 149 0.10 -13.87 9.40
CA VAL A 149 -1.08 -14.27 8.62
C VAL A 149 -0.94 -15.68 8.03
N ASP A 150 -2.06 -16.25 7.60
CA ASP A 150 -2.11 -17.47 6.78
C ASP A 150 -1.31 -17.32 5.46
N PRO A 151 -1.05 -18.44 4.73
CA PRO A 151 -0.42 -18.39 3.42
C PRO A 151 -1.09 -17.34 2.52
N ASN A 152 -0.28 -16.48 1.92
CA ASN A 152 -0.74 -15.28 1.21
C ASN A 152 0.09 -15.00 -0.04
N THR A 153 -0.38 -14.09 -0.87
CA THR A 153 0.43 -13.49 -1.94
C THR A 153 0.89 -12.11 -1.46
N THR A 154 2.19 -11.95 -1.22
CA THR A 154 2.78 -10.63 -1.02
C THR A 154 2.89 -9.94 -2.37
N VAL A 155 2.26 -8.78 -2.52
CA VAL A 155 2.41 -7.92 -3.69
C VAL A 155 3.16 -6.66 -3.30
N PHE A 156 3.93 -6.11 -4.23
CA PHE A 156 4.79 -4.98 -3.94
C PHE A 156 5.01 -4.08 -5.15
N ALA A 157 5.33 -2.83 -4.85
CA ALA A 157 6.04 -1.94 -5.75
C ALA A 157 7.30 -1.41 -5.04
N TYR A 158 8.36 -1.13 -5.79
CA TYR A 158 9.58 -0.58 -5.21
C TYR A 158 10.41 0.21 -6.21
N ARG A 159 11.21 1.13 -5.69
CA ARG A 159 12.27 1.84 -6.42
C ARG A 159 13.39 2.23 -5.45
N PRO A 160 14.59 2.58 -5.95
CA PRO A 160 15.60 3.25 -5.13
C PRO A 160 15.07 4.58 -4.57
N ILE A 161 15.42 4.89 -3.33
CA ILE A 161 15.17 6.19 -2.70
C ILE A 161 16.49 6.87 -2.34
N THR A 162 16.46 8.20 -2.27
CA THR A 162 17.61 8.97 -1.80
C THR A 162 17.48 9.24 -0.31
N ALA A 163 18.49 8.89 0.49
CA ALA A 163 18.56 9.26 1.90
C ALA A 163 18.33 10.77 2.11
N GLY A 164 17.66 11.11 3.21
CA GLY A 164 17.32 12.49 3.55
C GLY A 164 16.23 13.13 2.69
N LYS A 165 15.81 12.50 1.58
CA LYS A 165 14.68 12.97 0.76
C LYS A 165 13.41 12.15 1.02
N THR A 166 12.28 12.82 1.07
CA THR A 166 10.98 12.16 1.21
C THR A 166 10.59 11.49 -0.11
N ALA A 167 10.40 10.18 -0.07
CA ALA A 167 9.77 9.39 -1.12
C ALA A 167 8.26 9.30 -0.84
N LEU A 168 7.46 9.40 -1.91
CA LEU A 168 6.01 9.32 -1.87
C LEU A 168 5.53 8.04 -2.53
N PHE A 169 4.55 7.39 -1.92
CA PHE A 169 3.86 6.22 -2.48
C PHE A 169 2.35 6.32 -2.28
N LEU A 170 1.58 5.77 -3.21
CA LEU A 170 0.12 5.77 -3.18
C LEU A 170 -0.41 4.40 -3.59
N SER A 171 -1.24 3.81 -2.73
CA SER A 171 -1.99 2.58 -2.98
C SER A 171 -3.49 2.87 -2.93
N ILE A 172 -4.24 2.31 -3.88
CA ILE A 172 -5.67 2.49 -4.06
C ILE A 172 -6.30 1.11 -4.05
N LEU A 173 -7.07 0.82 -3.00
CA LEU A 173 -7.73 -0.46 -2.81
C LEU A 173 -9.21 -0.31 -3.12
N VAL A 174 -9.69 -1.06 -4.12
CA VAL A 174 -11.08 -1.00 -4.58
C VAL A 174 -11.70 -2.39 -4.48
N PRO A 175 -12.72 -2.58 -3.62
CA PRO A 175 -13.45 -3.84 -3.57
C PRO A 175 -14.25 -4.03 -4.86
N TYR A 176 -14.38 -5.28 -5.30
CA TYR A 176 -15.14 -5.63 -6.49
C TYR A 176 -15.87 -6.96 -6.31
N CYS A 177 -16.91 -7.18 -7.10
CA CYS A 177 -17.58 -8.48 -7.17
C CYS A 177 -16.74 -9.42 -8.04
N LEU A 178 -16.44 -10.64 -7.57
CA LEU A 178 -15.59 -11.58 -8.32
C LEU A 178 -16.15 -12.00 -9.68
N ALA A 179 -17.46 -11.83 -9.89
CA ALA A 179 -18.08 -12.04 -11.20
C ALA A 179 -17.70 -10.97 -12.24
N LYS A 180 -17.06 -9.87 -11.82
CA LYS A 180 -16.56 -8.80 -12.71
C LYS A 180 -15.08 -8.98 -12.99
N CYS A 181 -14.68 -8.55 -14.18
CA CYS A 181 -13.27 -8.46 -14.58
C CYS A 181 -12.57 -7.32 -13.80
N PRO A 182 -11.45 -7.58 -13.10
CA PRO A 182 -10.77 -6.57 -12.30
C PRO A 182 -10.14 -5.47 -13.15
N GLU A 183 -9.76 -5.74 -14.41
CA GLU A 183 -9.30 -4.73 -15.36
C GLU A 183 -10.30 -3.57 -15.48
N GLY A 184 -11.59 -3.86 -15.64
CA GLY A 184 -12.61 -2.82 -15.75
C GLY A 184 -12.82 -2.01 -14.46
N VAL A 185 -12.39 -2.53 -13.31
CA VAL A 185 -12.36 -1.77 -12.04
C VAL A 185 -11.18 -0.79 -12.05
N VAL A 186 -10.01 -1.27 -12.50
CA VAL A 186 -8.77 -0.48 -12.54
C VAL A 186 -8.83 0.62 -13.60
N ASP A 187 -9.50 0.39 -14.74
CA ASP A 187 -9.71 1.41 -15.78
C ASP A 187 -10.46 2.65 -15.26
N GLY A 188 -11.26 2.47 -14.20
CA GLY A 188 -11.97 3.55 -13.51
C GLY A 188 -11.12 4.34 -12.51
N ILE A 189 -9.84 3.97 -12.32
CA ILE A 189 -8.92 4.59 -11.35
C ILE A 189 -8.00 5.57 -12.07
N LYS A 190 -7.95 6.81 -11.58
CA LYS A 190 -6.93 7.80 -11.96
C LYS A 190 -6.28 8.36 -10.71
N SER A 191 -5.00 8.64 -10.77
CA SER A 191 -4.27 9.22 -9.64
C SER A 191 -3.17 10.18 -10.07
N VAL A 192 -2.92 11.17 -9.23
CA VAL A 192 -1.88 12.18 -9.40
C VAL A 192 -1.25 12.47 -8.04
N ILE A 193 0.08 12.51 -7.99
CA ILE A 193 0.83 13.08 -6.86
C ILE A 193 1.41 14.41 -7.33
N LYS A 194 0.97 15.52 -6.71
CA LYS A 194 1.47 16.86 -7.03
C LYS A 194 2.81 17.11 -6.35
N GLN A 195 3.58 18.08 -6.87
CA GLN A 195 4.82 18.57 -6.26
C GLN A 195 4.63 19.12 -4.83
N SER A 196 3.41 19.55 -4.50
CA SER A 196 3.01 19.97 -3.15
C SER A 196 2.78 18.81 -2.18
N ASN A 197 3.17 17.59 -2.54
CA ASN A 197 2.87 16.35 -1.81
C ASN A 197 1.35 16.12 -1.61
N THR A 198 0.53 16.66 -2.52
CA THR A 198 -0.91 16.44 -2.53
C THR A 198 -1.25 15.23 -3.39
N PHE A 199 -1.96 14.27 -2.81
CA PHE A 199 -2.45 13.08 -3.47
C PHE A 199 -3.89 13.33 -3.94
N ILE A 200 -4.14 13.07 -5.22
CA ILE A 200 -5.49 13.19 -5.81
C ILE A 200 -5.81 11.87 -6.47
N VAL A 201 -6.93 11.27 -6.09
CA VAL A 201 -7.42 10.01 -6.63
C VAL A 201 -8.83 10.19 -7.14
N PHE A 202 -9.13 9.59 -8.28
CA PHE A 202 -10.47 9.44 -8.82
C PHE A 202 -10.77 7.96 -8.97
N VAL A 203 -11.88 7.49 -8.40
CA VAL A 203 -12.39 6.13 -8.57
C VAL A 203 -13.87 6.24 -8.94
N ASN A 204 -14.23 5.87 -10.17
CA ASN A 204 -15.62 5.82 -10.63
C ASN A 204 -16.45 7.11 -10.33
N GLY A 205 -15.83 8.28 -10.49
CA GLY A 205 -16.47 9.59 -10.23
C GLY A 205 -16.19 10.16 -8.83
N VAL A 206 -15.82 9.33 -7.86
CA VAL A 206 -15.45 9.79 -6.52
C VAL A 206 -14.03 10.34 -6.54
N ARG A 207 -13.89 11.62 -6.16
CA ARG A 207 -12.61 12.32 -6.04
C ARG A 207 -12.17 12.41 -4.58
N VAL A 208 -11.03 11.82 -4.27
CA VAL A 208 -10.36 11.90 -2.96
C VAL A 208 -9.13 12.79 -3.06
N VAL A 209 -8.95 13.68 -2.08
CA VAL A 209 -7.73 14.49 -1.92
C VAL A 209 -7.17 14.27 -0.53
N ILE A 210 -5.87 14.04 -0.45
CA ILE A 210 -5.10 14.00 0.80
C ILE A 210 -3.90 14.94 0.65
N GLU A 211 -3.80 15.91 1.55
CA GLU A 211 -2.72 16.89 1.59
C GLU A 211 -1.63 16.47 2.60
N SER A 212 -0.45 17.09 2.47
CA SER A 212 0.72 16.76 3.31
C SER A 212 0.58 17.17 4.77
N ASP A 213 -0.28 18.12 5.09
CA ASP A 213 -0.65 18.48 6.46
C ASP A 213 -1.70 17.52 7.06
N GLY A 214 -2.17 16.56 6.26
CA GLY A 214 -3.24 15.63 6.59
C GLY A 214 -4.63 16.14 6.29
N SER A 215 -4.83 17.37 5.80
CA SER A 215 -6.13 17.83 5.32
C SER A 215 -6.65 16.90 4.22
N TRP A 216 -7.94 16.57 4.25
CA TRP A 216 -8.52 15.58 3.33
C TRP A 216 -9.93 15.96 2.91
N SER A 217 -10.35 15.48 1.73
CA SER A 217 -11.73 15.64 1.26
C SER A 217 -12.13 14.51 0.32
N VAL A 218 -13.44 14.24 0.27
CA VAL A 218 -14.09 13.31 -0.66
C VAL A 218 -15.22 14.07 -1.36
N ASN A 219 -15.24 14.06 -2.68
CA ASN A 219 -16.27 14.68 -3.51
C ASN A 219 -16.86 13.64 -4.47
N ARG A 220 -18.18 13.68 -4.69
CA ARG A 220 -18.94 12.72 -5.49
C ARG A 220 -19.59 13.42 -6.68
#